data_AF-A0A3M9N654-F1
#
_entry.id   AF-A0A3M9N654-F1
#
_cell.length_a   1.000
_cell.length_b   1.000
_cell.length_c   1.000
_cell.angle_alpha   90.00
_cell.angle_beta   90.00
_cell.angle_gamma   90.00
#
_symmetry.space_group_name_H-M   'P 1'
#
loop_
_entity.id
_entity.type
_entity.pdbx_description
1 polymer ?
#
loop_
_entity_poly.entity_id
_entity_poly.type
_entity_poly.pdbx_seq_one_letter_code
_entity_poly.pdbx_strand_id
1 'polypeptide(L)'
;MFTLNFKTMAKNLNSDSEQQVLQAWKNPLNRRSFLRYTGAGVAASAILLTGCDDDDDSTVTDNMPGAVNLGSGDVGVLNYAYALEQLEAAFYTAVVALPNFSTLFTSATERQVLTDIRNHEIAHREFFKAAITGAAASQIIPSLTPNLPANALSSRASILNLAKTFEDLGVAAYNGAGKLITNPTYLGIAGKIVSVEARHAAEIRDMIENGTFASGAAGITAGNIVDANGLDVALTPTQVLAAAQPFIRETINGNNLPTN
;
A
#
# COMPACT_ATOMS: atom_id res chain seq x y z
N MET A 1 -61.26 9.99 -14.31
CA MET A 1 -60.06 10.85 -14.32
C MET A 1 -59.81 11.28 -12.89
N PHE A 2 -58.61 11.03 -12.38
CA PHE A 2 -58.19 11.18 -10.98
C PHE A 2 -58.52 12.54 -10.36
N THR A 3 -58.89 12.55 -9.07
CA THR A 3 -58.22 13.30 -7.97
C THR A 3 -59.12 13.28 -6.74
N LEU A 4 -58.65 12.73 -5.61
CA LEU A 4 -59.11 13.18 -4.30
C LEU A 4 -57.92 13.27 -3.35
N ASN A 5 -57.81 14.47 -2.79
CA ASN A 5 -56.75 14.97 -1.95
C ASN A 5 -57.13 14.79 -0.47
N PHE A 6 -56.12 14.41 0.31
CA PHE A 6 -55.90 14.32 1.76
C PHE A 6 -57.00 14.56 2.82
N LYS A 7 -56.81 13.79 3.91
CA LYS A 7 -57.15 14.01 5.33
C LYS A 7 -58.53 13.47 5.76
N THR A 8 -58.60 12.45 6.63
CA THR A 8 -58.40 12.66 8.09
C THR A 8 -58.06 11.36 8.86
N MET A 9 -56.87 11.37 9.46
CA MET A 9 -56.39 10.86 10.76
C MET A 9 -56.99 9.62 11.47
N ALA A 10 -56.12 8.65 11.72
CA ALA A 10 -55.89 7.92 13.00
C ALA A 10 -54.75 6.91 12.72
N LYS A 11 -53.58 6.84 13.33
CA LYS A 11 -53.11 7.15 14.69
C LYS A 11 -51.58 7.31 14.67
N ASN A 12 -51.11 8.41 15.26
CA ASN A 12 -50.02 8.49 16.23
C ASN A 12 -48.84 7.48 16.11
N LEU A 13 -47.80 7.86 15.35
CA LEU A 13 -46.41 7.42 15.56
C LEU A 13 -45.47 8.60 15.24
N ASN A 14 -44.50 8.82 16.12
CA ASN A 14 -43.52 9.91 16.17
C ASN A 14 -42.95 10.36 14.81
N SER A 15 -43.05 11.66 14.49
CA SER A 15 -42.47 12.32 13.31
C SER A 15 -41.02 12.78 13.46
N ASP A 16 -40.40 12.52 14.62
CA ASP A 16 -39.06 13.03 14.93
C ASP A 16 -37.92 12.11 14.44
N SER A 17 -38.21 10.81 14.28
CA SER A 17 -37.22 9.82 13.84
C SER A 17 -36.91 9.92 12.35
N GLU A 18 -37.91 10.18 11.49
CA GLU A 18 -37.68 10.29 10.04
C GLU A 18 -36.96 11.59 9.65
N GLN A 19 -37.22 12.70 10.34
CA GLN A 19 -36.51 13.96 10.12
C GLN A 19 -35.04 13.89 10.57
N GLN A 20 -34.74 13.16 11.66
CA GLN A 20 -33.36 12.93 12.12
C GLN A 20 -32.59 12.01 11.17
N VAL A 21 -33.23 10.98 10.62
CA VAL A 21 -32.60 10.10 9.62
C VAL A 21 -32.33 10.86 8.32
N LEU A 22 -33.23 11.72 7.85
CA LEU A 22 -33.01 12.49 6.62
C LEU A 22 -31.96 13.61 6.77
N GLN A 23 -31.72 14.14 7.97
CA GLN A 23 -30.59 15.03 8.23
C GLN A 23 -29.24 14.30 8.29
N ALA A 24 -29.20 13.06 8.80
CA ALA A 24 -27.99 12.25 8.87
C ALA A 24 -27.41 11.90 7.48
N TRP A 25 -28.25 11.90 6.44
CA TRP A 25 -27.84 11.64 5.05
C TRP A 25 -27.36 12.88 4.28
N LYS A 26 -27.48 14.09 4.85
CA LYS A 26 -27.06 15.35 4.22
C LYS A 26 -25.70 15.87 4.66
N ASN A 27 -25.05 15.21 5.62
CA ASN A 27 -23.70 15.58 6.03
C ASN A 27 -22.69 14.58 5.46
N PRO A 28 -21.80 14.99 4.53
CA PRO A 28 -20.71 14.13 4.09
C PRO A 28 -19.82 13.84 5.29
N LEU A 29 -19.68 12.56 5.65
CA LEU A 29 -18.79 12.13 6.70
C LEU A 29 -17.36 12.55 6.36
N ASN A 30 -16.78 13.40 7.20
CA ASN A 30 -15.41 13.86 7.06
C ASN A 30 -14.45 12.66 7.09
N ARG A 31 -13.60 12.50 6.05
CA ARG A 31 -12.60 11.42 5.95
C ARG A 31 -11.69 11.31 7.18
N ARG A 32 -11.53 12.40 7.94
CA ARG A 32 -10.72 12.47 9.17
C ARG A 32 -11.39 11.87 10.41
N SER A 33 -12.71 11.66 10.40
CA SER A 33 -13.44 11.03 11.51
C SER A 33 -13.47 9.51 11.42
N PHE A 34 -13.16 8.93 10.26
CA PHE A 34 -13.14 7.49 10.05
C PHE A 34 -11.96 6.81 10.77
N LEU A 35 -10.81 7.47 10.89
CA LEU A 35 -9.66 6.94 11.65
C LEU A 35 -9.84 6.94 13.17
N ARG A 36 -10.87 7.61 13.71
CA ARG A 36 -11.15 7.62 15.16
C ARG A 36 -12.03 6.46 15.62
N TYR A 37 -12.68 5.74 14.70
CA TYR A 37 -13.60 4.65 15.05
C TYR A 37 -13.02 3.24 14.82
N THR A 38 -11.79 3.10 14.31
CA THR A 38 -11.12 1.80 14.14
C THR A 38 -10.13 1.47 15.27
N GLY A 39 -9.94 2.35 16.26
CA GLY A 39 -8.95 2.20 17.33
C GLY A 39 -9.49 1.76 18.70
N ALA A 40 -10.80 1.58 18.87
CA ALA A 40 -11.38 1.17 20.15
C ALA A 40 -12.62 0.31 19.95
N GLY A 41 -12.45 -1.01 19.91
CA GLY A 41 -13.54 -1.97 20.08
C GLY A 41 -13.66 -3.03 19.00
N VAL A 42 -12.86 -4.09 19.08
CA VAL A 42 -13.35 -5.48 19.01
C VAL A 42 -12.45 -6.32 19.91
N ALA A 43 -12.86 -6.45 21.17
CA ALA A 43 -12.60 -7.64 21.96
C ALA A 43 -13.92 -8.43 21.97
N ALA A 44 -13.82 -9.76 21.88
CA ALA A 44 -14.90 -10.75 21.89
C ALA A 44 -15.56 -11.08 20.54
N SER A 45 -14.87 -11.91 19.76
CA SER A 45 -15.50 -13.05 19.08
C SER A 45 -14.44 -14.11 18.83
N ALA A 46 -14.37 -15.08 19.75
CA ALA A 46 -13.65 -16.32 19.55
C ALA A 46 -14.38 -17.13 18.47
N ILE A 47 -13.74 -17.29 17.31
CA ILE A 47 -14.10 -18.34 16.35
C ILE A 47 -13.00 -19.38 16.44
N LEU A 48 -13.31 -20.50 17.09
CA LEU A 48 -12.55 -21.73 16.99
C LEU A 48 -12.77 -22.29 15.58
N LEU A 49 -11.82 -22.07 14.68
CA LEU A 49 -11.69 -22.85 13.46
C LEU A 49 -10.64 -23.94 13.72
N THR A 50 -11.13 -25.05 14.25
CA THR A 50 -10.47 -26.35 14.15
C THR A 50 -10.58 -26.78 12.69
N GLY A 51 -9.48 -26.68 11.96
CA GLY A 51 -9.31 -27.28 10.64
C GLY A 51 -8.01 -28.06 10.66
N CYS A 52 -8.11 -29.36 10.98
CA CYS A 52 -7.07 -30.31 10.65
C CYS A 52 -7.31 -30.75 9.21
N ASP A 53 -6.36 -30.46 8.33
CA ASP A 53 -5.94 -31.42 7.31
C ASP A 53 -4.42 -31.54 7.44
N ASP A 54 -3.98 -32.75 7.75
CA ASP A 54 -2.59 -33.18 7.62
C ASP A 54 -2.35 -33.41 6.12
N ASP A 55 -2.09 -32.33 5.40
CA ASP A 55 -1.32 -32.42 4.17
C ASP A 55 0.10 -31.99 4.50
N ASP A 56 0.99 -32.98 4.58
CA ASP A 56 2.43 -32.80 4.46
C ASP A 56 2.73 -32.20 3.06
N ASP A 57 2.35 -30.94 2.83
CA ASP A 57 3.05 -30.13 1.86
C ASP A 57 4.42 -29.88 2.45
N SER A 58 5.35 -30.75 2.07
CA SER A 58 6.77 -30.53 2.26
C SER A 58 7.12 -29.27 1.48
N THR A 59 6.85 -28.10 2.07
CA THR A 59 7.43 -26.84 1.63
C THR A 59 8.92 -27.07 1.75
N VAL A 60 9.55 -27.36 0.61
CA VAL A 60 10.99 -27.31 0.47
C VAL A 60 11.33 -25.85 0.72
N THR A 61 11.51 -25.50 2.00
CA THR A 61 12.05 -24.21 2.37
C THR A 61 13.46 -24.24 1.82
N ASP A 62 13.64 -23.68 0.63
CA ASP A 62 14.97 -23.35 0.12
C ASP A 62 15.51 -22.22 0.99
N ASN A 63 15.88 -22.57 2.22
CA ASN A 63 16.39 -21.64 3.22
C ASN A 63 17.84 -21.35 2.85
N MET A 64 18.03 -20.34 2.00
CA MET A 64 19.33 -19.76 1.75
C MET A 64 19.91 -19.25 3.09
N PRO A 65 21.04 -19.80 3.58
CA PRO A 65 21.60 -19.43 4.88
C PRO A 65 21.90 -17.94 4.95
N GLY A 66 21.34 -17.24 5.94
CA GLY A 66 21.53 -15.80 6.15
C GLY A 66 20.61 -14.89 5.34
N ALA A 67 19.71 -15.42 4.50
CA ALA A 67 18.70 -14.62 3.82
C ALA A 67 17.46 -14.38 4.70
N VAL A 68 16.79 -13.25 4.48
CA VAL A 68 15.48 -12.96 5.06
C VAL A 68 14.42 -13.70 4.24
N ASN A 69 13.89 -14.79 4.77
CA ASN A 69 12.84 -15.58 4.14
C ASN A 69 11.48 -14.88 4.34
N LEU A 70 10.78 -14.58 3.23
CA LEU A 70 9.48 -13.92 3.27
C LEU A 70 8.36 -14.86 3.74
N GLY A 71 8.56 -16.18 3.67
CA GLY A 71 7.54 -17.19 3.94
C GLY A 71 6.75 -17.58 2.69
N SER A 72 5.59 -18.21 2.91
CA SER A 72 4.69 -18.72 1.87
C SER A 72 3.24 -18.28 2.09
N GLY A 73 2.38 -18.54 1.12
CA GLY A 73 0.96 -18.17 1.16
C GLY A 73 0.74 -16.66 1.30
N ASP A 74 -0.44 -16.29 1.79
CA ASP A 74 -0.82 -14.88 1.98
C ASP A 74 0.14 -14.13 2.91
N VAL A 75 0.59 -14.74 4.01
CA VAL A 75 1.55 -14.09 4.93
C VAL A 75 2.87 -13.81 4.22
N GLY A 76 3.32 -14.73 3.35
CA GLY A 76 4.46 -14.50 2.47
C GLY A 76 4.29 -13.27 1.59
N VAL A 77 3.13 -13.14 0.93
CA VAL A 77 2.80 -11.98 0.08
C VAL A 77 2.72 -10.68 0.90
N LEU A 78 2.21 -10.72 2.13
CA LEU A 78 2.19 -9.57 3.03
C LEU A 78 3.60 -9.18 3.50
N ASN A 79 4.47 -10.13 3.82
CA ASN A 79 5.89 -9.87 4.13
C ASN A 79 6.63 -9.30 2.92
N TYR A 80 6.30 -9.75 1.71
CA TYR A 80 6.81 -9.19 0.46
C TYR A 80 6.42 -7.73 0.30
N ALA A 81 5.15 -7.37 0.48
CA ALA A 81 4.72 -5.97 0.48
C ALA A 81 5.42 -5.18 1.59
N TYR A 82 5.44 -5.71 2.81
CA TYR A 82 6.10 -5.09 3.96
C TYR A 82 7.60 -4.80 3.72
N ALA A 83 8.32 -5.67 3.00
CA ALA A 83 9.72 -5.42 2.64
C ALA A 83 9.89 -4.18 1.75
N LEU A 84 8.98 -3.98 0.79
CA LEU A 84 9.00 -2.83 -0.13
C LEU A 84 8.61 -1.54 0.60
N GLU A 85 7.57 -1.59 1.42
CA GLU A 85 7.12 -0.45 2.24
C GLU A 85 8.20 0.01 3.24
N GLN A 86 9.01 -0.92 3.74
CA GLN A 86 10.18 -0.57 4.55
C GLN A 86 11.22 0.24 3.77
N LEU A 87 11.48 -0.15 2.52
CA LEU A 87 12.42 0.55 1.64
C LEU A 87 11.92 1.97 1.30
N GLU A 88 10.66 2.10 0.91
CA GLU A 88 10.05 3.39 0.53
C GLU A 88 9.95 4.34 1.73
N ALA A 89 9.49 3.84 2.87
CA ALA A 89 9.44 4.64 4.10
C ALA A 89 10.83 5.11 4.53
N ALA A 90 11.86 4.27 4.38
CA ALA A 90 13.23 4.66 4.70
C ALA A 90 13.78 5.71 3.73
N PHE A 91 13.51 5.56 2.44
CA PHE A 91 13.92 6.51 1.40
C PHE A 91 13.31 7.90 1.63
N TYR A 92 11.99 8.01 1.76
CA TYR A 92 11.34 9.31 1.96
C TYR A 92 11.68 9.93 3.32
N THR A 93 11.90 9.10 4.35
CA THR A 93 12.39 9.60 5.64
C THR A 93 13.77 10.25 5.46
N ALA A 94 14.67 9.61 4.71
CA ALA A 94 15.99 10.17 4.43
C ALA A 94 15.90 11.46 3.60
N VAL A 95 15.03 11.52 2.58
CA VAL A 95 14.81 12.71 1.74
C VAL A 95 14.36 13.91 2.57
N VAL A 96 13.31 13.76 3.39
CA VAL A 96 12.76 14.88 4.17
C VAL A 96 13.69 15.28 5.33
N ALA A 97 14.55 14.37 5.79
CA ALA A 97 15.56 14.66 6.81
C ALA A 97 16.82 15.38 6.27
N LEU A 98 16.94 15.57 4.96
CA LEU A 98 18.11 16.25 4.38
C LEU A 98 18.24 17.68 4.93
N PRO A 99 19.43 18.10 5.43
CA PRO A 99 19.64 19.46 5.92
C PRO A 99 19.36 20.55 4.87
N ASN A 100 19.55 20.21 3.60
CA ASN A 100 19.32 21.08 2.44
C ASN A 100 17.99 20.79 1.72
N PHE A 101 17.04 20.07 2.34
CA PHE A 101 15.76 19.73 1.72
C PHE A 101 15.01 20.98 1.19
N SER A 102 15.02 22.07 1.94
CA SER A 102 14.37 23.34 1.56
C SER A 102 15.03 24.05 0.38
N THR A 103 16.32 23.81 0.15
CA THR A 103 17.06 24.41 -0.97
C THR A 103 17.09 23.51 -2.19
N LEU A 104 17.03 22.18 -2.01
CA LEU A 104 16.84 21.21 -3.10
C LEU A 104 15.43 21.31 -3.71
N PHE A 105 14.40 21.42 -2.86
CA PHE A 105 13.00 21.57 -3.27
C PHE A 105 12.51 22.97 -2.89
N THR A 106 12.71 23.94 -3.78
CA THR A 106 12.36 25.35 -3.52
C THR A 106 10.85 25.59 -3.44
N SER A 107 10.06 24.78 -4.16
CA SER A 107 8.61 24.78 -4.10
C SER A 107 8.08 24.25 -2.76
N ALA A 108 7.26 25.05 -2.07
CA ALA A 108 6.62 24.61 -0.83
C ALA A 108 5.65 23.45 -1.06
N THR A 109 4.98 23.42 -2.20
CA THR A 109 4.08 22.34 -2.60
C THR A 109 4.83 21.03 -2.76
N GLU A 110 5.97 21.02 -3.46
CA GLU A 110 6.79 19.80 -3.62
C GLU A 110 7.27 19.25 -2.28
N ARG A 111 7.69 20.14 -1.37
CA ARG A 111 8.09 19.72 -0.02
C ARG A 111 6.93 19.12 0.76
N GLN A 112 5.74 19.68 0.63
CA GLN A 112 4.55 19.14 1.27
C GLN A 112 4.20 17.77 0.69
N VAL A 113 4.21 17.62 -0.63
CA VAL A 113 3.95 16.34 -1.31
C VAL A 113 4.90 15.26 -0.82
N LEU A 114 6.22 15.49 -0.84
CA LEU A 114 7.21 14.50 -0.38
C LEU A 114 7.07 14.18 1.12
N THR A 115 6.62 15.17 1.92
CA THR A 115 6.33 14.99 3.34
C THR A 115 5.08 14.14 3.55
N ASP A 116 4.06 14.31 2.72
CA ASP A 116 2.82 13.54 2.76
C ASP A 116 3.05 12.11 2.29
N ILE A 117 3.78 11.90 1.19
CA ILE A 117 4.17 10.56 0.71
C ILE A 117 4.94 9.82 1.79
N ARG A 118 5.98 10.43 2.39
CA ARG A 118 6.68 9.84 3.55
C ARG A 118 5.72 9.37 4.65
N ASN A 119 4.70 10.17 4.97
CA ASN A 119 3.75 9.81 6.02
C ASN A 119 2.90 8.60 5.64
N HIS A 120 2.51 8.49 4.36
CA HIS A 120 1.81 7.33 3.84
C HIS A 120 2.69 6.09 3.86
N GLU A 121 3.94 6.16 3.38
CA GLU A 121 4.86 5.01 3.41
C GLU A 121 5.12 4.50 4.84
N ILE A 122 5.30 5.41 5.79
CA ILE A 122 5.40 5.04 7.21
C ILE A 122 4.11 4.36 7.67
N ALA A 123 2.95 4.89 7.29
CA ALA A 123 1.67 4.30 7.68
C ALA A 123 1.45 2.92 7.07
N HIS A 124 1.82 2.70 5.81
CA HIS A 124 1.76 1.39 5.14
C HIS A 124 2.70 0.39 5.81
N ARG A 125 3.97 0.76 6.03
CA ARG A 125 4.94 -0.06 6.77
C ARG A 125 4.41 -0.46 8.15
N GLU A 126 3.96 0.50 8.96
CA GLU A 126 3.45 0.21 10.31
C GLU A 126 2.15 -0.59 10.27
N PHE A 127 1.31 -0.38 9.25
CA PHE A 127 0.11 -1.17 9.04
C PHE A 127 0.46 -2.64 8.80
N PHE A 128 1.36 -2.95 7.86
CA PHE A 128 1.75 -4.34 7.61
C PHE A 128 2.45 -4.96 8.82
N LYS A 129 3.33 -4.21 9.49
CA LYS A 129 3.97 -4.67 10.71
C LYS A 129 2.94 -5.09 11.76
N ALA A 130 1.93 -4.25 12.00
CA ALA A 130 0.87 -4.55 12.96
C ALA A 130 -0.01 -5.73 12.49
N ALA A 131 -0.41 -5.75 11.23
CA ALA A 131 -1.27 -6.79 10.66
C ALA A 131 -0.60 -8.17 10.69
N ILE A 132 0.64 -8.28 10.22
CA ILE A 132 1.39 -9.53 10.19
C ILE A 132 1.73 -9.97 11.63
N THR A 133 2.14 -9.05 12.51
CA THR A 133 2.38 -9.41 13.91
C THR A 133 1.12 -9.94 14.59
N GLY A 134 -0.04 -9.35 14.31
CA GLY A 134 -1.33 -9.79 14.87
C GLY A 134 -1.80 -11.14 14.34
N ALA A 135 -1.56 -11.43 13.06
CA ALA A 135 -2.01 -12.66 12.40
C ALA A 135 -1.01 -13.83 12.52
N ALA A 136 0.30 -13.53 12.47
CA ALA A 136 1.38 -14.51 12.37
C ALA A 136 2.69 -13.97 12.97
N ALA A 137 2.70 -13.68 14.27
CA ALA A 137 3.83 -13.06 14.98
C ALA A 137 5.19 -13.75 14.78
N SER A 138 5.22 -15.08 14.59
CA SER A 138 6.44 -15.84 14.36
C SER A 138 6.94 -15.80 12.92
N GLN A 139 6.15 -15.27 11.98
CA GLN A 139 6.45 -15.24 10.54
C GLN A 139 6.82 -13.85 10.03
N ILE A 140 6.69 -12.79 10.82
CA ILE A 140 7.05 -11.44 10.39
C ILE A 140 8.56 -11.32 10.12
N ILE A 141 8.92 -10.71 8.99
CA ILE A 141 10.33 -10.44 8.67
C ILE A 141 10.92 -9.32 9.56
N PRO A 142 12.24 -9.32 9.81
CA PRO A 142 12.89 -8.26 10.57
C PRO A 142 12.86 -6.91 9.83
N SER A 143 13.32 -5.87 10.53
CA SER A 143 13.59 -4.60 9.87
C SER A 143 14.72 -4.72 8.85
N LEU A 144 14.51 -4.19 7.65
CA LEU A 144 15.49 -4.20 6.57
C LEU A 144 16.36 -2.94 6.59
N THR A 145 17.59 -3.05 6.12
CA THR A 145 18.53 -1.93 6.05
C THR A 145 18.59 -1.39 4.63
N PRO A 146 18.18 -0.12 4.38
CA PRO A 146 18.26 0.48 3.06
C PRO A 146 19.73 0.62 2.62
N ASN A 147 19.95 0.41 1.32
CA ASN A 147 21.23 0.55 0.64
C ASN A 147 21.11 1.58 -0.49
N LEU A 148 20.91 2.85 -0.13
CA LEU A 148 20.78 3.91 -1.12
C LEU A 148 22.15 4.26 -1.74
N PRO A 149 22.24 4.44 -3.07
CA PRO A 149 23.44 4.95 -3.72
C PRO A 149 23.89 6.29 -3.13
N ALA A 150 25.20 6.52 -3.01
CA ALA A 150 25.74 7.73 -2.37
C ALA A 150 25.25 9.04 -3.00
N ASN A 151 24.97 9.04 -4.30
CA ASN A 151 24.48 10.20 -5.05
C ASN A 151 22.95 10.25 -5.17
N ALA A 152 22.20 9.26 -4.65
CA ALA A 152 20.75 9.19 -4.78
C ALA A 152 20.06 10.46 -4.25
N LEU A 153 20.60 11.01 -3.16
CA LEU A 153 20.03 12.16 -2.44
C LEU A 153 20.74 13.49 -2.75
N SER A 154 21.55 13.54 -3.80
CA SER A 154 22.44 14.69 -4.08
C SER A 154 21.74 15.87 -4.75
N SER A 155 20.62 15.65 -5.43
CA SER A 155 19.90 16.69 -6.19
C SER A 155 18.40 16.40 -6.26
N ARG A 156 17.59 17.43 -6.55
CA ARG A 156 16.15 17.25 -6.85
C ARG A 156 15.92 16.19 -7.92
N ALA A 157 16.70 16.23 -9.01
CA ALA A 157 16.55 15.29 -10.12
C ALA A 157 16.89 13.84 -9.72
N SER A 158 17.98 13.61 -8.98
CA SER A 158 18.34 12.27 -8.52
C SER A 158 17.31 11.71 -7.54
N ILE A 159 16.78 12.55 -6.65
CA ILE A 159 15.74 12.16 -5.68
C ILE A 159 14.45 11.79 -6.41
N LEU A 160 13.96 12.64 -7.32
CA LEU A 160 12.70 12.36 -8.02
C LEU A 160 12.82 11.16 -8.97
N ASN A 161 13.97 10.95 -9.62
CA ASN A 161 14.17 9.77 -10.45
C ASN A 161 14.18 8.48 -9.61
N LEU A 162 14.81 8.49 -8.44
CA LEU A 162 14.77 7.32 -7.56
C LEU A 162 13.38 7.10 -6.95
N ALA A 163 12.69 8.18 -6.56
CA ALA A 163 11.30 8.13 -6.14
C ALA A 163 10.45 7.47 -7.24
N LYS A 164 10.56 7.92 -8.49
CA LYS A 164 9.84 7.34 -9.62
C LYS A 164 10.09 5.84 -9.75
N THR A 165 11.33 5.39 -9.58
CA THR A 165 11.66 3.95 -9.61
C THR A 165 10.98 3.19 -8.48
N PHE A 166 10.98 3.72 -7.24
CA PHE A 166 10.33 3.05 -6.12
C PHE A 166 8.81 3.01 -6.26
N GLU A 167 8.18 4.15 -6.54
CA GLU A 167 6.73 4.22 -6.70
C GLU A 167 6.22 3.33 -7.85
N ASP A 168 6.95 3.29 -8.98
CA ASP A 168 6.63 2.37 -10.08
C ASP A 168 6.78 0.92 -9.68
N LEU A 169 7.83 0.61 -8.90
CA LEU A 169 8.08 -0.73 -8.42
C LEU A 169 7.00 -1.17 -7.42
N GLY A 170 6.58 -0.30 -6.51
CA GLY A 170 5.48 -0.53 -5.56
C GLY A 170 4.16 -0.83 -6.28
N VAL A 171 3.76 0.02 -7.24
CA VAL A 171 2.56 -0.22 -8.05
C VAL A 171 2.65 -1.56 -8.79
N ALA A 172 3.77 -1.83 -9.45
CA ALA A 172 3.96 -3.08 -10.20
C ALA A 172 3.99 -4.33 -9.30
N ALA A 173 4.50 -4.20 -8.09
CA ALA A 173 4.51 -5.23 -7.07
C ALA A 173 3.09 -5.62 -6.64
N TYR A 174 2.28 -4.63 -6.27
CA TYR A 174 0.90 -4.88 -5.87
C TYR A 174 0.05 -5.43 -7.01
N ASN A 175 0.18 -4.86 -8.21
CA ASN A 175 -0.58 -5.33 -9.38
C ASN A 175 -0.22 -6.77 -9.76
N GLY A 176 1.06 -7.14 -9.68
CA GLY A 176 1.52 -8.48 -10.02
C GLY A 176 1.28 -9.52 -8.93
N ALA A 177 1.38 -9.14 -7.66
CA ALA A 177 1.18 -10.03 -6.51
C ALA A 177 -0.28 -10.12 -6.05
N GLY A 178 -1.16 -9.19 -6.44
CA GLY A 178 -2.56 -9.18 -6.00
C GLY A 178 -3.30 -10.47 -6.31
N LYS A 179 -3.03 -11.10 -7.45
CA LYS A 179 -3.61 -12.40 -7.83
C LYS A 179 -3.19 -13.57 -6.92
N LEU A 180 -2.10 -13.41 -6.18
CA LEU A 180 -1.52 -14.44 -5.30
C LEU A 180 -2.13 -14.40 -3.89
N ILE A 181 -2.96 -13.40 -3.60
CA ILE A 181 -3.63 -13.25 -2.31
C ILE A 181 -4.96 -13.99 -2.36
N THR A 182 -5.08 -15.02 -1.53
CA THR A 182 -6.27 -15.88 -1.46
C THR A 182 -7.33 -15.34 -0.50
N ASN A 183 -6.92 -14.65 0.56
CA ASN A 183 -7.84 -14.04 1.52
C ASN A 183 -8.41 -12.71 0.96
N PRO A 184 -9.73 -12.61 0.76
CA PRO A 184 -10.36 -11.42 0.17
C PRO A 184 -10.19 -10.16 1.02
N THR A 185 -9.99 -10.30 2.34
CA THR A 185 -9.71 -9.16 3.23
C THR A 185 -8.35 -8.57 2.92
N TYR A 186 -7.33 -9.42 2.79
CA TYR A 186 -5.98 -8.99 2.44
C TYR A 186 -5.92 -8.44 1.02
N LEU A 187 -6.63 -9.05 0.06
CA LEU A 187 -6.74 -8.52 -1.29
C LEU A 187 -7.40 -7.12 -1.30
N GLY A 188 -8.49 -6.96 -0.54
CA GLY A 188 -9.15 -5.66 -0.41
C GLY A 188 -8.30 -4.59 0.27
N ILE A 189 -7.37 -4.99 1.14
CA ILE A 189 -6.38 -4.09 1.75
C ILE A 189 -5.30 -3.72 0.73
N ALA A 190 -4.71 -4.70 0.04
CA ALA A 190 -3.71 -4.47 -1.01
C ALA A 190 -4.25 -3.54 -2.10
N GLY A 191 -5.49 -3.75 -2.54
CA GLY A 191 -6.18 -2.87 -3.50
C GLY A 191 -6.36 -1.42 -3.03
N LYS A 192 -6.44 -1.18 -1.72
CA LYS A 192 -6.49 0.19 -1.16
C LYS A 192 -5.12 0.84 -1.14
N ILE A 193 -4.08 0.09 -0.78
CA ILE A 193 -2.71 0.59 -0.71
C ILE A 193 -2.19 0.91 -2.11
N VAL A 194 -2.35 0.00 -3.07
CA VAL A 194 -1.94 0.27 -4.47
C VAL A 194 -2.64 1.48 -5.09
N SER A 195 -3.87 1.80 -4.66
CA SER A 195 -4.56 3.03 -5.09
C SER A 195 -3.90 4.30 -4.54
N VAL A 196 -3.26 4.22 -3.37
CA VAL A 196 -2.43 5.30 -2.82
C VAL A 196 -1.11 5.37 -3.57
N GLU A 197 -0.41 4.23 -3.75
CA GLU A 197 0.86 4.17 -4.50
C GLU A 197 0.73 4.69 -5.93
N ALA A 198 -0.34 4.33 -6.65
CA ALA A 198 -0.56 4.81 -8.00
C ALA A 198 -0.69 6.35 -8.06
N ARG A 199 -1.19 6.99 -7.01
CA ARG A 199 -1.25 8.47 -6.92
C ARG A 199 0.11 9.07 -6.60
N HIS A 200 0.90 8.43 -5.75
CA HIS A 200 2.28 8.84 -5.49
C HIS A 200 3.12 8.76 -6.78
N ALA A 201 3.06 7.62 -7.48
CA ALA A 201 3.74 7.40 -8.74
C ALA A 201 3.36 8.45 -9.81
N ALA A 202 2.06 8.76 -9.89
CA ALA A 202 1.52 9.78 -10.79
C ALA A 202 2.02 11.19 -10.44
N GLU A 203 1.99 11.57 -9.16
CA GLU A 203 2.46 12.88 -8.69
C GLU A 203 3.97 13.04 -8.91
N ILE A 204 4.78 12.02 -8.58
CA ILE A 204 6.23 12.06 -8.78
C ILE A 204 6.57 12.23 -10.27
N ARG A 205 5.85 11.55 -11.18
CA ARG A 205 5.96 11.78 -12.62
C ARG A 205 5.69 13.22 -13.00
N ASP A 206 4.58 13.77 -12.52
CA ASP A 206 4.17 15.14 -12.83
C ASP A 206 5.17 16.18 -12.30
N MET A 207 5.78 15.92 -11.12
CA MET A 207 6.86 16.73 -10.57
C MET A 207 8.15 16.66 -11.43
N ILE A 208 8.44 15.53 -12.07
CA ILE A 208 9.57 15.40 -12.99
C ILE A 208 9.27 16.15 -14.29
N GLU A 209 8.10 15.89 -14.86
CA GLU A 209 7.62 16.48 -16.11
C GLU A 209 6.10 16.64 -16.07
N ASN A 210 5.65 17.91 -16.05
CA ASN A 210 4.23 18.25 -15.96
C ASN A 210 3.42 17.66 -17.13
N GLY A 211 2.31 17.00 -16.80
CA GLY A 211 1.43 16.32 -17.75
C GLY A 211 1.78 14.84 -17.98
N THR A 212 2.79 14.29 -17.29
CA THR A 212 3.21 12.89 -17.47
C THR A 212 2.61 11.91 -16.46
N PHE A 213 1.69 12.34 -15.60
CA PHE A 213 1.12 11.54 -14.49
C PHE A 213 0.69 10.09 -14.84
N ALA A 214 0.21 9.84 -16.07
CA ALA A 214 -0.19 8.52 -16.57
C ALA A 214 0.49 8.13 -17.91
N SER A 215 1.68 8.67 -18.20
CA SER A 215 2.37 8.40 -19.46
C SER A 215 3.90 8.42 -19.30
N GLY A 216 4.61 8.07 -20.38
CA GLY A 216 6.06 8.03 -20.40
C GLY A 216 6.64 6.69 -19.97
N ALA A 217 7.98 6.64 -19.95
CA ALA A 217 8.71 5.40 -19.67
C ALA A 217 8.48 4.91 -18.24
N ALA A 218 8.34 3.59 -18.06
CA ALA A 218 8.35 2.98 -16.73
C ALA A 218 9.73 3.17 -16.06
N GLY A 219 9.75 3.41 -14.76
CA GLY A 219 11.00 3.58 -13.98
C GLY A 219 11.72 2.26 -13.69
N ILE A 220 11.13 1.14 -14.13
CA ILE A 220 11.45 -0.23 -13.71
C ILE A 220 11.59 -1.21 -14.88
N THR A 221 11.01 -0.91 -16.05
CA THR A 221 11.02 -1.78 -17.23
C THR A 221 11.26 -0.96 -18.49
N ALA A 222 11.68 -1.63 -19.57
CA ALA A 222 11.62 -1.01 -20.88
C ALA A 222 10.14 -0.83 -21.30
N GLY A 223 9.82 0.30 -21.92
CA GLY A 223 8.46 0.62 -22.38
C GLY A 223 7.73 1.63 -21.50
N ASN A 224 6.43 1.80 -21.77
CA ASN A 224 5.59 2.79 -21.08
C ASN A 224 5.07 2.26 -19.75
N ILE A 225 4.83 3.16 -18.80
CA ILE A 225 4.26 2.82 -17.48
C ILE A 225 2.81 2.33 -17.56
N VAL A 226 2.05 2.85 -18.53
CA VAL A 226 0.68 2.42 -18.83
C VAL A 226 0.65 1.75 -20.21
N ASP A 227 0.02 0.58 -20.30
CA ASP A 227 -0.13 -0.20 -21.52
C ASP A 227 -1.27 0.32 -22.43
N ALA A 228 -1.45 -0.33 -23.59
CA ALA A 228 -2.51 0.05 -24.54
C ALA A 228 -3.94 -0.15 -24.02
N ASN A 229 -4.12 -0.91 -22.93
CA ASN A 229 -5.40 -1.13 -22.27
C ASN A 229 -5.65 -0.16 -21.10
N GLY A 230 -4.70 0.74 -20.82
CA GLY A 230 -4.80 1.66 -19.69
C GLY A 230 -4.42 1.01 -18.34
N LEU A 231 -3.65 -0.08 -18.36
CA LEU A 231 -3.19 -0.77 -17.16
C LEU A 231 -1.73 -0.40 -16.85
N ASP A 232 -1.45 -0.14 -15.58
CA ASP A 232 -0.08 -0.01 -15.09
C ASP A 232 0.68 -1.33 -15.25
N VAL A 233 2.01 -1.24 -15.31
CA VAL A 233 2.91 -2.39 -15.29
C VAL A 233 2.59 -3.31 -14.10
N ALA A 234 2.67 -4.63 -14.32
CA ALA A 234 2.58 -5.65 -13.29
C ALA A 234 3.80 -6.58 -13.41
N LEU A 235 4.51 -6.80 -12.31
CA LEU A 235 5.72 -7.64 -12.27
C LEU A 235 5.53 -8.82 -11.33
N THR A 236 6.17 -9.96 -11.63
CA THR A 236 6.17 -11.09 -10.70
C THR A 236 6.98 -10.74 -9.43
N PRO A 237 6.70 -11.37 -8.28
CA PRO A 237 7.49 -11.14 -7.07
C PRO A 237 9.00 -11.33 -7.29
N THR A 238 9.40 -12.33 -8.08
CA THR A 238 10.82 -12.55 -8.44
C THR A 238 11.43 -11.36 -9.19
N GLN A 239 10.72 -10.79 -10.16
CA GLN A 239 11.19 -9.62 -10.91
C GLN A 239 11.32 -8.39 -10.00
N VAL A 240 10.35 -8.19 -9.11
CA VAL A 240 10.37 -7.07 -8.16
C VAL A 240 11.50 -7.21 -7.14
N LEU A 241 11.66 -8.39 -6.54
CA LEU A 241 12.74 -8.61 -5.57
C LEU A 241 14.12 -8.41 -6.22
N ALA A 242 14.29 -8.85 -7.48
CA ALA A 242 15.52 -8.59 -8.22
C ALA A 242 15.76 -7.08 -8.45
N ALA A 243 14.70 -6.30 -8.75
CA ALA A 243 14.80 -4.86 -8.95
C ALA A 243 15.03 -4.09 -7.63
N ALA A 244 14.48 -4.57 -6.50
CA ALA A 244 14.63 -3.97 -5.18
C ALA A 244 15.98 -4.30 -4.51
N GLN A 245 16.56 -5.48 -4.80
CA GLN A 245 17.76 -5.99 -4.12
C GLN A 245 18.96 -5.02 -4.08
N PRO A 246 19.26 -4.21 -5.11
CA PRO A 246 20.35 -3.23 -5.02
C PRO A 246 20.19 -2.22 -3.87
N PHE A 247 18.95 -1.99 -3.42
CA PHE A 247 18.59 -1.00 -2.42
C PHE A 247 18.34 -1.59 -1.02
N ILE A 248 18.56 -2.89 -0.84
CA ILE A 248 18.39 -3.60 0.44
C ILE A 248 19.69 -4.35 0.74
N ARG A 249 20.22 -4.20 1.96
CA ARG A 249 21.49 -4.87 2.33
C ARG A 249 21.32 -6.36 2.54
N GLU A 250 20.21 -6.75 3.16
CA GLU A 250 19.86 -8.13 3.39
C GLU A 250 19.50 -8.81 2.06
N THR A 251 19.93 -10.06 1.91
CA THR A 251 19.43 -10.89 0.81
C THR A 251 18.01 -11.30 1.13
N ILE A 252 17.07 -10.96 0.25
CA ILE A 252 15.66 -11.32 0.42
C ILE A 252 15.37 -12.61 -0.33
N ASN A 253 14.79 -13.59 0.36
CA ASN A 253 14.40 -14.86 -0.22
C ASN A 253 12.88 -14.97 -0.34
N GLY A 254 12.39 -14.83 -1.57
CA GLY A 254 10.99 -15.00 -1.94
C GLY A 254 10.67 -16.33 -2.63
N ASN A 255 11.57 -17.34 -2.59
CA ASN A 255 11.40 -18.59 -3.35
C ASN A 255 10.16 -19.39 -2.94
N ASN A 256 9.65 -19.17 -1.72
CA ASN A 256 8.46 -19.85 -1.19
C ASN A 256 7.15 -19.08 -1.44
N LEU A 257 7.21 -17.93 -2.12
CA LEU A 257 5.99 -17.18 -2.45
C LEU A 257 5.11 -17.95 -3.45
N PRO A 258 3.77 -17.80 -3.37
CA PRO A 258 2.87 -18.39 -4.36
C PRO A 258 3.21 -17.91 -5.78
N THR A 259 2.91 -18.74 -6.78
CA THR A 259 3.16 -18.40 -8.20
C THR A 259 1.89 -18.29 -9.03
N ASN A 260 0.77 -18.87 -8.55
CA ASN A 260 -0.56 -18.84 -9.18
C ASN A 260 -1.66 -18.85 -8.13
#